data_AF-A0A8I0MDP9-F1
#
_entry.id   AF-A0A8I0MDP9-F1
#
_cell.length_a   1.000
_cell.length_b   1.000
_cell.length_c   1.000
_cell.angle_alpha   90.00
_cell.angle_beta   90.00
_cell.angle_gamma   90.00
#
_symmetry.space_group_name_H-M   'P 1'
#
loop_
_entity.id
_entity.type
_entity.pdbx_description
1 polymer ?
#
loop_
_entity_poly.entity_id
_entity_poly.type
_entity_poly.pdbx_seq_one_letter_code
_entity_poly.pdbx_strand_id
1 'polypeptide(L)'
;YIHYGQTQEAVRNRMRWWHVFLNLINMKAETGCSLDDLANELYPSESYPEPAEMTVETWAERSALRYDIIRPLCWLGLLHEEREGLTIWQRGTYHKTPLWPACLKLESDMQSEFILH
;
A
#
# COMPACT_ATOMS: atom_id res chain seq x y z
N TYR A 1 -19.85 -4.52 7.08
CA TYR A 1 -20.75 -5.23 6.16
C TYR A 1 -20.19 -6.63 5.92
N ILE A 2 -20.98 -7.68 6.19
CA ILE A 2 -20.60 -9.08 5.95
C ILE A 2 -21.43 -9.53 4.75
N HIS A 3 -20.78 -9.86 3.64
CA HIS A 3 -21.50 -10.41 2.48
C HIS A 3 -22.07 -11.79 2.83
N TYR A 4 -23.23 -12.13 2.27
CA TYR A 4 -23.83 -13.46 2.40
C TYR A 4 -22.81 -14.54 1.99
N GLY A 5 -22.50 -15.46 2.90
CA GLY A 5 -21.49 -16.51 2.70
C GLY A 5 -20.10 -16.23 3.32
N GLN A 6 -19.84 -15.05 3.88
CA GLN A 6 -18.58 -14.77 4.60
C GLN A 6 -18.73 -14.99 6.11
N THR A 7 -17.74 -15.61 6.75
CA THR A 7 -17.68 -15.68 8.20
C THR A 7 -17.25 -14.34 8.79
N GLN A 8 -17.74 -14.02 9.99
CA GLN A 8 -17.34 -12.81 10.71
C GLN A 8 -15.82 -12.77 10.96
N GLU A 9 -15.21 -13.93 11.18
CA GLU A 9 -13.76 -14.07 11.35
C GLU A 9 -12.98 -13.72 10.08
N ALA A 10 -13.43 -14.18 8.91
CA ALA A 10 -12.80 -13.82 7.64
C ALA A 10 -12.87 -12.30 7.39
N VAL A 11 -14.01 -11.67 7.70
CA VAL A 11 -14.15 -10.21 7.58
C VAL A 11 -13.23 -9.49 8.57
N ARG A 12 -13.14 -9.96 9.81
CA ARG A 12 -12.22 -9.40 10.81
C ARG A 12 -10.76 -9.52 10.35
N ASN A 13 -10.35 -10.68 9.86
CA ASN A 13 -8.98 -10.88 9.38
C ASN A 13 -8.67 -9.97 8.19
N ARG A 14 -9.59 -9.83 7.22
CA ARG A 14 -9.44 -8.89 6.10
C ARG A 14 -9.30 -7.44 6.60
N MET A 15 -10.11 -7.00 7.56
CA MET A 15 -10.01 -5.65 8.11
C MET A 15 -8.68 -5.41 8.83
N ARG A 16 -8.15 -6.42 9.56
CA ARG A 16 -6.81 -6.33 10.16
C ARG A 16 -5.72 -6.17 9.11
N TRP A 17 -5.80 -6.92 8.01
CA TRP A 17 -4.85 -6.77 6.90
C TRP A 17 -4.90 -5.38 6.26
N TRP A 18 -6.10 -4.86 5.98
CA TRP A 18 -6.25 -3.48 5.49
C TRP A 18 -5.67 -2.45 6.45
N HIS A 19 -5.85 -2.65 7.76
CA HIS A 19 -5.27 -1.75 8.76
C HIS A 19 -3.73 -1.73 8.69
N VAL A 20 -3.08 -2.88 8.51
CA VAL A 20 -1.62 -2.96 8.33
C VAL A 20 -1.18 -2.20 7.08
N PHE A 21 -1.82 -2.44 5.93
CA PHE A 21 -1.47 -1.74 4.69
C PHE A 21 -1.63 -0.23 4.81
N LEU A 22 -2.74 0.25 5.39
CA LEU A 22 -3.00 1.69 5.51
C LEU A 22 -1.96 2.36 6.42
N ASN A 23 -1.61 1.77 7.57
CA ASN A 23 -0.57 2.35 8.45
C ASN A 23 0.81 2.33 7.77
N LEU A 24 1.17 1.25 7.07
CA LEU A 24 2.43 1.18 6.34
C LEU A 24 2.53 2.25 5.26
N ILE A 25 1.50 2.37 4.42
CA ILE A 25 1.43 3.40 3.37
C ILE A 25 1.46 4.79 4.01
N ASN A 26 0.78 4.99 5.14
CA ASN A 26 0.78 6.29 5.81
C ASN A 26 2.20 6.74 6.20
N MET A 27 3.01 5.81 6.70
CA MET A 27 4.41 6.09 7.06
C MET A 27 5.30 6.28 5.83
N LYS A 28 5.20 5.41 4.82
CA LYS A 28 6.13 5.40 3.68
C LYS A 28 5.80 6.47 2.63
N ALA A 29 4.53 6.78 2.41
CA ALA A 29 4.12 7.71 1.37
C ALA A 29 4.21 9.20 1.79
N GLU A 30 4.73 9.50 3.00
CA GLU A 30 4.98 10.88 3.46
C GLU A 30 5.98 11.61 2.54
N THR A 31 7.09 10.96 2.19
CA THR A 31 8.10 11.48 1.24
C THR A 31 7.92 10.94 -0.18
N GLY A 32 6.85 10.20 -0.42
CA GLY A 32 6.69 9.34 -1.60
C GLY A 32 7.32 7.97 -1.41
N CYS A 33 6.67 6.93 -1.95
CA CYS A 33 7.18 5.56 -1.93
C CYS A 33 6.92 4.84 -3.26
N SER A 34 7.80 3.92 -3.62
CA SER A 34 7.58 3.02 -4.76
C SER A 34 6.78 1.79 -4.33
N LEU A 35 6.22 1.07 -5.31
CA LEU A 35 5.59 -0.23 -5.05
C LEU A 35 6.60 -1.22 -4.44
N ASP A 36 7.87 -1.09 -4.80
CA ASP A 36 8.94 -1.97 -4.33
C ASP A 36 9.32 -1.69 -2.87
N ASP A 37 9.33 -0.42 -2.46
CA ASP A 37 9.55 -0.06 -1.05
C ASP A 37 8.46 -0.66 -0.15
N LEU A 38 7.21 -0.63 -0.61
CA LEU A 38 6.09 -1.21 0.11
C LEU A 38 6.17 -2.74 0.15
N ALA A 39 6.48 -3.38 -0.98
CA ALA A 39 6.60 -4.83 -1.07
C ALA A 39 7.73 -5.36 -0.19
N ASN A 40 8.90 -4.72 -0.23
CA ASN A 40 10.06 -5.08 0.60
C ASN A 40 9.76 -5.01 2.10
N GLU A 41 8.98 -4.02 2.54
CA GLU A 41 8.62 -3.89 3.97
C GLU A 41 7.61 -4.95 4.42
N LEU A 42 6.69 -5.34 3.55
CA LEU A 42 5.69 -6.37 3.84
C LEU A 42 6.28 -7.78 3.80
N TYR A 43 7.26 -8.01 2.93
CA TYR A 43 7.87 -9.31 2.67
C TYR A 43 9.40 -9.23 2.74
N PRO A 44 10.00 -8.92 3.90
CA PRO A 44 11.43 -8.64 4.04
C PRO A 44 12.35 -9.84 3.80
N SER A 45 11.82 -11.07 3.78
CA SER A 45 12.59 -12.28 3.45
C SER A 45 12.78 -12.49 1.95
N GLU A 46 12.03 -11.77 1.11
CA GLU A 46 12.17 -11.79 -0.34
C GLU A 46 12.90 -10.53 -0.77
N SER A 47 14.23 -10.62 -0.92
CA SER A 47 14.93 -9.60 -1.70
C SER A 47 14.40 -9.71 -3.11
N TYR A 48 13.42 -8.88 -3.43
CA TYR A 48 12.68 -9.02 -4.66
C TYR A 48 13.64 -8.95 -5.86
N PRO A 49 13.75 -10.01 -6.68
CA PRO A 49 14.70 -10.03 -7.77
C PRO A 49 14.39 -8.95 -8.80
N GLU A 50 15.40 -8.61 -9.61
CA GLU A 50 15.19 -7.85 -10.84
C GLU A 50 14.08 -8.51 -11.68
N PRO A 51 13.32 -7.75 -12.51
CA PRO A 51 12.18 -8.28 -13.24
C PRO A 51 12.48 -9.55 -14.07
N ALA A 52 13.74 -9.71 -14.51
CA ALA A 52 14.21 -10.86 -15.26
C ALA A 52 14.39 -12.15 -14.43
N GLU A 53 14.50 -12.03 -13.10
CA GLU A 53 14.79 -13.13 -12.17
C GLU A 53 13.61 -13.44 -11.23
N MET A 54 12.49 -12.71 -11.38
CA MET A 54 11.35 -12.81 -10.49
C MET A 54 10.55 -14.09 -10.74
N THR A 55 10.25 -14.82 -9.66
CA THR A 55 9.37 -16.00 -9.72
C THR A 55 7.93 -15.60 -10.04
N VAL A 56 7.13 -16.57 -10.50
CA VAL A 56 5.69 -16.35 -10.76
C VAL A 56 4.94 -15.95 -9.49
N GLU A 57 5.32 -16.51 -8.34
CA GLU A 57 4.71 -16.23 -7.03
C GLU A 57 4.98 -14.78 -6.60
N THR A 58 6.25 -14.39 -6.62
CA THR A 58 6.69 -13.03 -6.31
C THR A 58 6.07 -11.98 -7.25
N TRP A 59 5.84 -12.32 -8.54
CA TRP A 59 5.12 -11.45 -9.48
C TRP A 59 3.62 -11.33 -9.15
N ALA A 60 2.99 -12.43 -8.74
CA ALA A 60 1.57 -12.45 -8.37
C ALA A 60 1.32 -11.61 -7.11
N GLU A 61 2.18 -11.71 -6.10
CA GLU A 61 2.07 -10.91 -4.86
C GLU A 61 2.22 -9.41 -5.12
N ARG A 62 3.21 -9.02 -5.93
CA ARG A 62 3.37 -7.62 -6.36
C ARG A 62 2.17 -7.11 -7.13
N SER A 63 1.61 -7.95 -8.00
CA SER A 63 0.42 -7.62 -8.77
C SER A 63 -0.79 -7.44 -7.85
N ALA A 64 -0.97 -8.31 -6.85
CA ALA A 64 -2.01 -8.17 -5.84
C ALA A 64 -1.86 -6.87 -5.05
N LEU A 65 -0.66 -6.55 -4.55
CA LEU A 65 -0.40 -5.29 -3.86
C LEU A 65 -0.75 -4.08 -4.73
N ARG A 66 -0.38 -4.12 -6.01
CA ARG A 66 -0.67 -3.02 -6.95
C ARG A 66 -2.17 -2.88 -7.24
N TYR A 67 -2.84 -3.98 -7.59
CA TYR A 67 -4.20 -3.92 -8.12
C TYR A 67 -5.28 -4.01 -7.06
N ASP A 68 -5.02 -4.68 -5.94
CA ASP A 68 -6.01 -4.90 -4.89
C ASP A 68 -5.91 -3.86 -3.77
N ILE A 69 -4.74 -3.22 -3.60
CA ILE A 69 -4.50 -2.23 -2.54
C ILE A 69 -4.24 -0.84 -3.13
N ILE A 70 -3.17 -0.67 -3.91
CA ILE A 70 -2.70 0.66 -4.33
C ILE A 70 -3.64 1.32 -5.33
N ARG A 71 -4.03 0.61 -6.40
CA ARG A 71 -4.92 1.15 -7.44
C ARG A 71 -6.27 1.62 -6.89
N PRO A 72 -6.95 0.87 -6.01
CA PRO A 72 -8.15 1.36 -5.33
C PRO A 72 -7.93 2.66 -4.55
N LEU A 73 -6.82 2.79 -3.82
CA LEU A 73 -6.50 4.02 -3.09
C LEU A 73 -6.24 5.20 -4.03
N CYS A 74 -5.59 4.96 -5.19
CA CYS A 74 -5.46 5.97 -6.24
C CYS A 74 -6.81 6.36 -6.85
N TRP A 75 -7.70 5.39 -7.11
CA TRP A 75 -9.03 5.66 -7.66
C TRP A 75 -9.93 6.44 -6.71
N LEU A 76 -9.78 6.21 -5.41
CA LEU A 76 -10.45 6.99 -4.37
C LEU A 76 -9.83 8.38 -4.18
N GLY A 77 -8.71 8.67 -4.86
CA GLY A 77 -7.98 9.92 -4.73
C GLY A 77 -7.23 10.06 -3.40
N LEU A 78 -7.07 8.98 -2.62
CA LEU A 78 -6.30 8.99 -1.37
C LEU A 78 -4.79 8.98 -1.65
N LEU A 79 -4.39 8.33 -2.75
CA LEU A 79 -3.03 8.34 -3.27
C LEU A 79 -2.98 8.97 -4.66
N HIS A 80 -1.84 9.56 -4.98
CA HIS A 80 -1.48 10.01 -6.31
C HIS A 80 -0.24 9.25 -6.79
N GLU A 81 -0.29 8.66 -7.98
CA GLU A 81 0.88 8.06 -8.63
C GLU A 81 1.53 9.11 -9.53
N GLU A 82 2.68 9.63 -9.13
CA GLU A 82 3.50 10.51 -9.94
C GLU A 82 4.20 9.68 -11.02
N ARG A 83 3.83 9.93 -12.27
CA ARG A 83 4.36 9.23 -13.46
C ARG A 83 4.89 10.19 -14.52
N GLU A 84 5.09 11.46 -14.19
CA GLU A 84 5.61 12.44 -15.14
C GLU A 84 6.97 11.97 -15.68
N GLY A 85 7.11 11.92 -17.01
CA GLY A 85 8.33 11.45 -17.67
C GLY A 85 8.51 9.92 -17.70
N LEU A 86 7.58 9.12 -17.16
CA LEU A 86 7.67 7.66 -17.16
C LEU A 86 6.93 7.01 -18.35
N THR A 87 7.53 5.94 -18.87
CA THR A 87 6.88 5.05 -19.84
C THR A 87 5.76 4.23 -19.20
N ILE A 88 4.92 3.59 -20.02
CA ILE A 88 3.84 2.71 -19.53
C ILE A 88 4.34 1.51 -18.70
N TRP A 89 5.61 1.15 -18.86
CA TRP A 89 6.24 0.00 -18.18
C TRP A 89 6.95 0.39 -16.88
N GLN A 90 7.29 1.67 -16.72
CA GLN A 90 7.94 2.17 -15.51
C GLN A 90 6.92 2.36 -14.38
N ARG A 91 7.38 2.22 -13.14
CA ARG A 91 6.56 2.39 -11.95
C ARG A 91 6.74 3.80 -11.42
N GLY A 92 5.64 4.45 -11.08
CA GLY A 92 5.65 5.78 -10.48
C GLY A 92 5.91 5.74 -8.98
N THR A 93 6.07 6.92 -8.41
CA THR A 93 6.13 7.13 -6.96
C THR A 93 4.73 7.48 -6.47
N TYR A 94 4.31 6.87 -5.36
CA TYR A 94 3.00 7.12 -4.76
C TYR A 94 3.12 8.11 -3.61
N HIS A 95 2.27 9.13 -3.63
CA HIS A 95 2.19 10.19 -2.64
C HIS A 95 0.80 10.24 -2.01
N LYS A 96 0.74 10.58 -0.72
CA LYS A 96 -0.54 10.88 -0.06
C LYS A 96 -1.12 12.17 -0.64
N THR A 97 -2.43 12.18 -0.87
CA THR A 97 -3.16 13.41 -1.20
C THR A 97 -3.71 14.04 0.09
N PRO A 98 -4.19 15.29 0.04
CA PRO A 98 -4.90 15.90 1.17
C PRO A 98 -6.17 15.14 1.62
N LEU A 99 -6.73 14.27 0.78
CA LEU A 99 -7.88 13.43 1.17
C LEU A 99 -7.49 12.34 2.17
N TRP A 100 -6.22 11.94 2.20
CA TRP A 100 -5.74 10.89 3.11
C TRP A 100 -6.02 11.23 4.58
N PRO A 101 -5.47 12.32 5.17
CA PRO A 101 -5.75 12.68 6.55
C PRO A 101 -7.20 13.16 6.77
N ALA A 102 -7.90 13.57 5.71
CA ALA A 102 -9.31 13.97 5.81
C ALA A 102 -10.25 12.76 5.97
N CYS A 103 -9.92 11.62 5.36
CA CYS A 103 -10.76 10.42 5.36
C CYS A 103 -10.30 9.34 6.34
N LEU A 104 -9.01 9.32 6.71
CA LEU A 104 -8.41 8.28 7.52
C LEU A 104 -7.87 8.84 8.83
N LYS A 105 -8.08 8.10 9.91
CA LYS A 105 -7.39 8.31 11.20
C LYS A 105 -6.67 7.02 11.53
N LEU A 106 -5.34 7.06 11.55
CA LEU A 106 -4.49 5.88 11.64
C LEU A 106 -3.61 5.93 12.89
N GLU A 107 -3.22 4.76 13.39
CA GLU A 107 -2.38 4.66 14.60
C GLU A 107 -0.98 5.24 14.36
N SER A 108 -0.46 5.09 13.14
CA SER A 108 0.79 5.70 12.70
C SER A 108 0.81 7.22 12.82
N ASP A 109 -0.35 7.90 12.76
CA ASP A 109 -0.40 9.36 12.93
C ASP A 109 0.03 9.75 14.34
N MET A 110 -0.37 8.95 15.34
CA MET A 110 0.00 9.20 16.75
C MET A 110 1.48 8.91 17.00
N GLN A 111 2.08 7.94 16.31
CA GLN A 111 3.51 7.66 16.43
C GLN A 111 4.39 8.79 15.86
N SER A 112 3.94 9.44 14.79
CA SER A 112 4.61 10.63 14.23
C SER A 112 4.48 11.85 15.14
N GLU A 113 3.34 12.03 15.82
CA GLU A 113 3.15 13.11 16.82
C GLU A 113 4.07 12.97 18.04
N PHE A 114 4.40 11.74 18.47
CA PHE A 114 5.31 11.51 19.60
C PHE A 114 6.78 11.86 19.30
N ILE A 115 7.20 11.98 18.03
CA ILE A 115 8.58 12.32 17.66
C ILE A 115 8.78 13.85 17.58
N LEU A 116 7.68 14.63 17.53
CA LEU A 116 7.69 16.09 17.40
C LEU A 116 7.50 16.85 18.73
N HIS A 117 7.49 16.15 19.88
CA HIS A 117 7.38 16.73 21.22
C HIS A 117 8.60 16.38 22.10
#